data_AF-A0A2E4JEK2-F1
#
_entry.id   AF-A0A2E4JEK2-F1
#
_cell.length_a   1.000
_cell.length_b   1.000
_cell.length_c   1.000
_cell.angle_alpha   90.00
_cell.angle_beta   90.00
_cell.angle_gamma   90.00
#
_symmetry.space_group_name_H-M   'P 1'
#
loop_
_entity.id
_entity.type
_entity.pdbx_description
1 polymer ?
#
loop_
_entity_poly.entity_id
_entity_poly.type
_entity_poly.pdbx_seq_one_letter_code
_entity_poly.pdbx_strand_id
1 'polypeptide(L)'
;MNVRYTTVILTVALAAGTGAAVASVVQTSRVLEATGLHIRGADGKMYARLESWVSQVEADGDGQSLDTQGAHLVFYDEGGRTRLTLGMTSRGAHVSFFDALGAERIKLHLDDVDGPILKLSDDTGRALFETGPQ
;
A
#
# COMPACT_ATOMS: atom_id res chain seq x y z
N MET A 1 37.13 -23.81 -19.17
CA MET A 1 35.74 -23.53 -19.56
C MET A 1 35.56 -22.02 -19.54
N ASN A 2 35.54 -21.43 -20.73
CA ASN A 2 35.43 -19.99 -20.95
C ASN A 2 33.96 -19.64 -21.17
N VAL A 3 33.44 -18.62 -20.47
CA VAL A 3 32.48 -17.69 -21.07
C VAL A 3 32.76 -16.30 -20.48
N ARG A 4 33.40 -15.44 -21.28
CA ARG A 4 33.52 -14.00 -21.05
C ARG A 4 32.32 -13.36 -21.75
N TYR A 5 31.43 -12.69 -21.03
CA TYR A 5 30.39 -11.88 -21.64
C TYR A 5 30.98 -10.51 -21.97
N THR A 6 31.28 -10.32 -23.25
CA THR A 6 31.76 -9.08 -23.85
C THR A 6 30.59 -8.10 -23.96
N THR A 7 30.53 -7.08 -23.10
CA THR A 7 29.63 -5.94 -23.33
C THR A 7 30.28 -5.04 -24.36
N VAL A 8 29.67 -4.98 -25.54
CA VAL A 8 30.08 -4.12 -26.66
C VAL A 8 29.74 -2.67 -26.31
N ILE A 9 30.75 -1.84 -26.09
CA ILE A 9 30.61 -0.38 -26.07
C ILE A 9 30.64 0.08 -27.53
N LEU A 10 29.48 0.40 -28.09
CA LEU A 10 29.40 1.01 -29.42
C LEU A 10 29.56 2.53 -29.27
N THR A 11 30.74 3.04 -29.62
CA THR A 11 30.99 4.48 -29.76
C THR A 11 30.72 4.89 -31.21
N VAL A 12 29.81 5.83 -31.45
CA VAL A 12 29.64 6.48 -32.76
C VAL A 12 30.04 7.94 -32.65
N ALA A 13 30.83 8.37 -33.64
CA ALA A 13 31.65 9.57 -33.67
C ALA A 13 30.90 10.88 -34.03
N LEU A 14 31.63 11.98 -33.85
CA LEU A 14 31.29 13.39 -33.97
C LEU A 14 30.55 13.79 -35.28
N ALA A 15 29.57 14.69 -35.13
CA ALA A 15 29.17 15.63 -36.17
C ALA A 15 29.44 17.07 -35.67
N ALA A 16 30.39 17.74 -36.31
CA ALA A 16 30.58 19.18 -36.16
C ALA A 16 29.51 19.91 -36.98
N GLY A 17 28.67 20.70 -36.32
CA GLY A 17 27.64 21.52 -36.96
C GLY A 17 26.55 21.85 -35.96
N THR A 18 26.35 23.14 -35.68
CA THR A 18 25.34 23.71 -34.80
C THR A 18 24.01 22.93 -34.80
N GLY A 19 23.70 22.22 -33.72
CA GLY A 19 22.44 21.47 -33.62
C GLY A 19 22.37 20.56 -32.40
N ALA A 20 21.47 20.92 -31.48
CA ALA A 20 20.90 20.09 -30.42
C ALA A 20 21.85 19.16 -29.65
N ALA A 21 22.33 19.64 -28.49
CA ALA A 21 22.72 18.73 -27.42
C ALA A 21 21.49 17.92 -27.00
N VAL A 22 21.35 16.70 -27.52
CA VAL A 22 20.44 15.71 -26.97
C VAL A 22 21.10 15.22 -25.68
N ALA A 23 20.95 15.99 -24.60
CA ALA A 23 21.24 15.51 -23.27
C ALA A 23 20.22 14.40 -23.00
N SER A 24 20.65 13.14 -23.11
CA SER A 24 19.89 12.03 -22.57
C SER A 24 19.77 12.28 -21.07
N VAL A 25 18.60 12.76 -20.64
CA VAL A 25 18.22 12.78 -19.23
C VAL A 25 18.28 11.32 -18.77
N VAL A 26 19.35 10.97 -18.07
CA VAL A 26 19.41 9.73 -17.30
C VAL A 26 18.34 9.87 -16.25
N GLN A 27 17.19 9.24 -16.49
CA GLN A 27 16.11 9.16 -15.53
C GLN A 27 16.57 8.24 -14.40
N THR A 28 17.31 8.80 -13.43
CA THR A 28 17.65 8.11 -12.20
C THR A 28 16.37 7.87 -11.42
N SER A 29 15.93 6.62 -11.36
CA SER A 29 14.94 6.17 -10.37
C SER A 29 15.54 6.40 -8.98
N ARG A 30 14.98 7.34 -8.22
CA ARG A 30 15.29 7.49 -6.80
C ARG A 30 14.42 6.49 -6.06
N VAL A 31 15.03 5.40 -5.58
CA VAL A 31 14.38 4.52 -4.60
C VAL A 31 14.37 5.27 -3.27
N LEU A 32 13.19 5.44 -2.70
CA LEU A 32 13.00 6.02 -1.36
C LEU A 32 12.79 4.86 -0.39
N GLU A 33 13.74 4.66 0.53
CA GLU A 33 13.58 3.74 1.66
C GLU A 33 13.17 4.54 2.90
N ALA A 34 12.03 4.21 3.48
CA ALA A 34 11.52 4.87 4.68
C ALA A 34 10.66 3.89 5.48
N THR A 35 10.69 4.01 6.80
CA THR A 35 9.79 3.27 7.71
C THR A 35 8.36 3.82 7.69
N GLY A 36 8.21 5.09 7.28
CA GLY A 36 6.93 5.74 7.11
C GLY A 36 6.99 6.92 6.16
N LEU A 37 5.91 7.12 5.42
CA LEU A 37 5.68 8.27 4.57
C LEU A 37 4.37 8.95 4.99
N HIS A 38 4.47 10.19 5.45
CA HIS A 38 3.33 11.01 5.86
C HIS A 38 3.04 12.10 4.84
N ILE A 39 1.81 12.17 4.36
CA ILE A 39 1.33 13.23 3.48
C ILE A 39 0.51 14.19 4.33
N ARG A 40 0.98 15.43 4.43
CA ARG A 40 0.31 16.51 5.16
C ARG A 40 -0.14 17.62 4.22
N GLY A 41 -1.25 18.25 4.57
CA GLY A 41 -1.71 19.48 3.94
C GLY A 41 -0.85 20.68 4.29
N ALA A 42 -1.04 21.77 3.56
CA ALA A 42 -0.50 23.08 3.92
C ALA A 42 -1.02 23.60 5.27
N ASP A 43 -2.17 23.09 5.71
CA ASP A 43 -2.77 23.33 7.02
C ASP A 43 -2.13 22.49 8.15
N GLY A 44 -1.14 21.64 7.83
CA GLY A 44 -0.44 20.76 8.75
C GLY A 44 -1.19 19.46 9.09
N LYS A 45 -2.42 19.29 8.61
CA LYS A 45 -3.21 18.08 8.86
C LYS A 45 -2.66 16.89 8.09
N MET A 46 -2.83 15.69 8.65
CA MET A 46 -2.43 14.46 7.97
C MET A 46 -3.56 14.00 7.06
N TYR A 47 -3.26 13.81 5.76
CA TYR A 47 -4.23 13.31 4.78
C TYR A 47 -3.98 11.86 4.41
N ALA A 48 -2.72 11.42 4.43
CA ALA A 48 -2.40 10.01 4.26
C ALA A 48 -1.13 9.61 5.00
N ARG A 49 -1.03 8.32 5.29
CA ARG A 49 0.15 7.70 5.88
C ARG A 49 0.36 6.32 5.29
N LEU A 50 1.59 6.04 4.87
CA LEU A 50 2.07 4.70 4.55
C LEU A 50 3.10 4.29 5.61
N GLU A 51 2.91 3.17 6.27
CA GLU A 51 3.82 2.69 7.31
C GLU A 51 3.84 1.17 7.42
N SER A 52 4.93 0.64 7.99
CA SER A 52 4.94 -0.74 8.48
C SER A 52 4.05 -0.86 9.71
N TRP A 53 3.21 -1.87 9.76
CA TRP A 53 2.29 -2.14 10.85
C TRP A 53 2.52 -3.54 11.43
N VAL A 54 2.35 -3.68 12.73
CA VAL A 54 2.24 -4.99 13.40
C VAL A 54 0.81 -5.09 13.88
N SER A 55 0.02 -5.93 13.22
CA SER A 55 -1.35 -6.18 13.66
C SER A 55 -1.32 -7.27 14.74
N GLN A 56 -1.88 -6.95 15.89
CA GLN A 56 -2.23 -7.95 16.89
C GLN A 56 -3.62 -8.45 16.54
N VAL A 57 -3.70 -9.47 15.68
CA VAL A 57 -4.98 -10.14 15.41
C VAL A 57 -5.23 -11.09 16.59
N GLU A 58 -6.18 -10.75 17.46
CA GLU A 58 -6.74 -11.71 18.39
C GLU A 58 -7.48 -12.77 17.56
N ALA A 59 -6.88 -13.95 17.44
CA ALA A 59 -7.53 -15.09 16.81
C ALA A 59 -8.74 -15.51 17.66
N ASP A 60 -9.92 -15.58 17.06
CA ASP A 60 -11.07 -16.20 17.69
C ASP A 60 -10.86 -17.73 17.66
N GLY A 61 -10.70 -18.33 18.83
CA GLY A 61 -10.35 -19.75 19.00
C GLY A 61 -8.85 -20.05 18.88
N ASP A 62 -8.31 -20.71 19.91
CA ASP A 62 -6.95 -21.27 20.06
C ASP A 62 -5.78 -20.33 20.42
N GLY A 63 -6.03 -19.04 20.67
CA GLY A 63 -5.19 -18.22 21.57
C GLY A 63 -3.74 -17.96 21.14
N GLN A 64 -3.39 -18.14 19.87
CA GLN A 64 -2.10 -17.66 19.35
C GLN A 64 -2.28 -16.29 18.70
N SER A 65 -1.89 -15.24 19.44
CA SER A 65 -1.64 -13.91 18.86
C SER A 65 -0.47 -14.03 17.89
N LEU A 66 -0.75 -14.11 16.60
CA LEU A 66 0.29 -14.05 15.58
C LEU A 66 0.56 -12.58 15.29
N ASP A 67 1.70 -12.10 15.76
CA ASP A 67 2.26 -10.81 15.33
C ASP A 67 2.39 -10.84 13.81
N THR A 68 1.46 -10.18 13.14
CA THR A 68 1.39 -10.14 11.68
C THR A 68 2.02 -8.83 11.24
N GLN A 69 3.24 -8.93 10.74
CA GLN A 69 3.93 -7.79 10.13
C GLN A 69 3.31 -7.47 8.77
N GLY A 70 3.21 -6.19 8.46
CA GLY A 70 2.54 -5.72 7.27
C GLY A 70 2.84 -4.27 6.92
N ALA A 71 2.16 -3.77 5.91
CA ALA A 71 2.16 -2.37 5.53
C ALA A 71 0.73 -1.87 5.34
N HIS A 72 0.46 -0.65 5.78
CA HIS A 72 -0.85 -0.02 5.66
C HIS A 72 -0.73 1.37 5.05
N LEU A 73 -1.63 1.68 4.13
CA LEU A 73 -1.92 3.00 3.61
C LEU A 73 -3.27 3.46 4.16
N VAL A 74 -3.26 4.56 4.91
CA VAL A 74 -4.45 5.13 5.54
C VAL A 74 -4.71 6.50 4.97
N PHE A 75 -5.96 6.79 4.62
CA PHE A 75 -6.43 8.13 4.23
C PHE A 75 -7.37 8.71 5.27
N TYR A 76 -7.21 10.00 5.53
CA TYR A 76 -7.97 10.74 6.54
C TYR A 76 -8.83 11.84 5.90
N ASP A 77 -9.96 12.15 6.53
CA ASP A 77 -10.76 13.34 6.21
C ASP A 77 -10.15 14.63 6.80
N GLU A 78 -10.78 15.78 6.53
CA GLU A 78 -10.36 17.07 7.10
C GLU A 78 -10.43 17.16 8.64
N GLY A 79 -11.21 16.28 9.25
CA GLY A 79 -11.34 16.12 10.71
C GLY A 79 -10.32 15.15 11.31
N GLY A 80 -9.43 14.56 10.50
CA GLY A 80 -8.47 13.55 10.94
C GLY A 80 -9.05 12.15 11.16
N ARG A 81 -10.29 11.89 10.74
CA ARG A 81 -10.91 10.57 10.81
C ARG A 81 -10.51 9.73 9.62
N THR A 82 -10.25 8.45 9.86
CA THR A 82 -10.01 7.48 8.80
C THR A 82 -11.21 7.38 7.86
N ARG A 83 -10.93 7.32 6.55
CA ARG A 83 -11.93 7.12 5.49
C ARG A 83 -11.66 5.92 4.61
N LEU A 84 -10.39 5.57 4.45
CA LEU A 84 -9.96 4.42 3.67
C LEU A 84 -8.72 3.84 4.31
N THR A 85 -8.68 2.54 4.45
CA THR A 85 -7.47 1.78 4.75
C THR A 85 -7.23 0.76 3.66
N LEU A 86 -5.97 0.62 3.27
CA LEU A 86 -5.48 -0.46 2.43
C LEU A 86 -4.31 -1.10 3.17
N GLY A 87 -4.39 -2.38 3.46
CA GLY A 87 -3.34 -3.03 4.23
C GLY A 87 -3.05 -4.43 3.75
N MET A 88 -1.83 -4.87 3.99
CA MET A 88 -1.37 -6.22 3.71
C MET A 88 -0.55 -6.70 4.90
N THR A 89 -0.82 -7.92 5.32
CA THR A 89 -0.09 -8.64 6.37
C THR A 89 0.37 -10.00 5.83
N SER A 90 1.10 -10.76 6.62
CA SER A 90 1.41 -12.16 6.27
C SER A 90 0.19 -13.09 6.24
N ARG A 91 -1.00 -12.66 6.68
CA ARG A 91 -2.26 -13.41 6.55
C ARG A 91 -3.08 -13.02 5.32
N GLY A 92 -2.69 -11.95 4.63
CA GLY A 92 -3.39 -11.47 3.45
C GLY A 92 -3.69 -9.97 3.49
N ALA A 93 -4.59 -9.54 2.59
CA ALA A 93 -4.80 -8.14 2.25
C ALA A 93 -6.23 -7.68 2.55
N HIS A 94 -6.40 -6.40 2.88
CA HIS A 94 -7.71 -5.80 3.11
C HIS A 94 -7.83 -4.38 2.56
N VAL A 95 -9.06 -4.00 2.24
CA VAL A 95 -9.50 -2.65 1.94
C VAL A 95 -10.72 -2.36 2.81
N SER A 96 -10.70 -1.27 3.56
CA SER A 96 -11.86 -0.86 4.37
C SER A 96 -12.24 0.59 4.10
N PHE A 97 -13.55 0.85 3.99
CA PHE A 97 -14.11 2.19 3.87
C PHE A 97 -14.89 2.54 5.12
N PHE A 98 -14.69 3.76 5.60
CA PHE A 98 -15.28 4.27 6.83
C PHE A 98 -16.21 5.44 6.53
N ASP A 99 -17.32 5.50 7.25
CA ASP A 99 -18.26 6.60 7.14
C ASP A 99 -17.78 7.88 7.83
N ALA A 100 -18.64 8.90 7.84
CA ALA A 100 -18.40 10.20 8.45
C ALA A 100 -17.98 10.13 9.93
N LEU A 101 -18.53 9.17 10.67
CA LEU A 101 -18.32 8.98 12.10
C LEU A 101 -17.09 8.10 12.39
N GLY A 102 -16.47 7.50 11.37
CA GLY A 102 -15.30 6.63 11.49
C GLY A 102 -15.66 5.16 11.68
N ALA A 103 -16.90 4.77 11.40
CA ALA A 103 -17.33 3.37 11.46
C ALA A 103 -17.18 2.68 10.10
N GLU A 104 -16.67 1.44 10.11
CA GLU A 104 -16.44 0.65 8.90
C GLU A 104 -17.76 0.26 8.23
N ARG A 105 -17.94 0.64 6.97
CA ARG A 105 -19.15 0.34 6.18
C ARG A 105 -18.92 -0.69 5.09
N ILE A 106 -17.70 -0.77 4.58
CA ILE A 106 -17.34 -1.72 3.54
C ILE A 106 -16.00 -2.31 3.92
N LYS A 107 -15.92 -3.64 3.91
CA LYS A 107 -14.68 -4.39 4.11
C LYS A 107 -14.55 -5.41 2.99
N LEU A 108 -13.43 -5.35 2.28
CA LEU A 108 -12.95 -6.42 1.41
C LEU A 108 -11.70 -6.98 2.07
N HIS A 109 -11.72 -8.28 2.36
CA HIS A 109 -10.61 -8.98 3.01
C HIS A 109 -10.29 -10.22 2.20
N LEU A 110 -9.01 -10.51 2.04
CA LEU A 110 -8.52 -11.79 1.57
C LEU A 110 -7.67 -12.35 2.69
N ASP A 111 -8.16 -13.40 3.35
CA ASP A 111 -7.40 -14.16 4.32
C ASP A 111 -6.87 -15.44 3.67
N ASP A 112 -5.63 -15.81 3.97
CA ASP A 112 -5.05 -17.06 3.49
C ASP A 112 -5.68 -18.30 4.17
N VAL A 113 -6.31 -18.13 5.35
CA VAL A 113 -6.98 -19.20 6.09
C VAL A 113 -8.48 -19.21 5.82
N ASP A 114 -9.14 -18.06 6.01
CA ASP A 114 -10.60 -17.94 5.95
C ASP A 114 -11.12 -17.59 4.54
N GLY A 115 -10.20 -17.29 3.60
CA GLY A 115 -10.49 -16.92 2.22
C GLY A 115 -11.04 -15.50 2.05
N PRO A 116 -11.62 -15.19 0.88
CA PRO A 116 -12.07 -13.84 0.56
C PRO A 116 -13.42 -13.51 1.20
N ILE A 117 -13.52 -12.35 1.86
CA ILE A 117 -14.76 -11.83 2.44
C ILE A 117 -15.05 -10.45 1.87
N LEU A 118 -16.30 -10.21 1.47
CA LEU A 118 -16.86 -8.89 1.20
C LEU A 118 -18.03 -8.64 2.13
N LYS A 119 -17.96 -7.57 2.93
CA LYS A 119 -18.98 -7.18 3.90
C LYS A 119 -19.41 -5.73 3.69
N LEU A 120 -20.72 -5.50 3.70
CA LEU A 120 -21.35 -4.18 3.80
C LEU A 120 -22.10 -4.10 5.13
N SER A 121 -21.88 -3.04 5.90
CA SER A 121 -22.47 -2.86 7.22
C SER A 121 -23.27 -1.56 7.32
N ASP A 122 -24.35 -1.59 8.09
CA ASP A 122 -25.13 -0.40 8.44
C ASP A 122 -24.41 0.46 9.48
N ASP A 123 -25.09 1.52 9.94
CA ASP A 123 -24.51 2.52 10.81
C ASP A 123 -24.05 1.99 12.18
N THR A 124 -24.67 0.91 12.62
CA THR A 124 -24.41 0.21 13.89
C THR A 124 -23.35 -0.89 13.78
N GLY A 125 -22.86 -1.17 12.57
CA GLY A 125 -21.90 -2.25 12.31
C GLY A 125 -22.57 -3.60 12.03
N ARG A 126 -23.91 -3.65 11.95
CA ARG A 126 -24.63 -4.86 11.55
C ARG A 126 -24.43 -5.10 10.05
N ALA A 127 -24.12 -6.34 9.69
CA ALA A 127 -23.99 -6.75 8.30
C ALA A 127 -25.33 -6.59 7.57
N LEU A 128 -25.32 -5.82 6.48
CA LEU A 128 -26.41 -5.74 5.51
C LEU A 128 -26.22 -6.75 4.37
N PHE A 129 -24.96 -7.04 4.04
CA PHE A 129 -24.56 -8.05 3.08
C PHE A 129 -23.20 -8.59 3.46
N GLU A 130 -23.03 -9.90 3.36
CA GLU A 130 -21.76 -10.56 3.57
C GLU A 130 -21.65 -11.76 2.64
N THR A 131 -20.49 -11.94 2.01
CA THR A 131 -20.19 -13.09 1.16
C THR A 131 -18.74 -13.51 1.33
N GLY A 132 -18.50 -14.81 1.28
CA GLY A 132 -17.20 -15.45 1.44
C GLY A 132 -17.35 -16.98 1.53
N PRO A 133 -16.25 -17.73 1.72
CA PRO A 133 -16.30 -19.16 1.97
C PRO A 133 -17.22 -19.48 3.15
N GLN A 134 -17.97 -20.57 3.01
CA GLN A 134 -18.79 -21.17 4.07
C GLN A 134 -17.98 -22.17 4.88
#